data_AF-A0A937QAE4-F1
#
_entry.id   AF-A0A937QAE4-F1
#
_cell.length_a   1.000
_cell.length_b   1.000
_cell.length_c   1.000
_cell.angle_alpha   90.00
_cell.angle_beta   90.00
_cell.angle_gamma   90.00
#
_symmetry.space_group_name_H-M   'P 1'
#
loop_
_entity.id
_entity.type
_entity.pdbx_description
1 polymer ?
#
loop_
_entity_poly.entity_id
_entity_poly.type
_entity_poly.pdbx_seq_one_letter_code
_entity_poly.pdbx_strand_id
1 'polypeptide(L)' 'MSDKTRKVEIYEKRFGIIAIEKGFITPDELIDGLKVQVREDIEKGTHRLIGTILFDQDIMTDIQINEVLEVLLGSNVSSQ' A
#
# COMPACT_ATOMS: atom_id res chain seq x y z
N MET A 1 -11.25 -3.24 19.61
CA MET A 1 -10.39 -2.84 18.48
C MET A 1 -9.11 -2.26 19.05
N SER A 2 -7.93 -2.77 18.65
CA SER A 2 -6.64 -2.44 19.29
C SER A 2 -5.92 -1.26 18.62
N ASP A 3 -5.07 -0.55 19.34
CA ASP A 3 -4.26 0.59 18.84
C ASP A 3 -3.37 0.23 17.63
N LYS A 4 -3.00 -1.05 17.50
CA LYS A 4 -2.21 -1.59 16.39
C LYS A 4 -2.95 -1.51 15.05
N THR A 5 -4.26 -1.78 15.04
CA THR A 5 -5.09 -1.79 13.84
C THR A 5 -5.23 -0.39 13.23
N ARG A 6 -5.41 0.63 14.07
CA ARG A 6 -5.53 2.03 13.63
C ARG A 6 -4.25 2.53 12.96
N LYS A 7 -3.08 2.12 13.45
CA LYS A 7 -1.80 2.52 12.84
C LYS A 7 -1.64 1.94 11.42
N VAL A 8 -2.02 0.67 11.21
CA VAL A 8 -1.94 0.01 9.89
C VAL A 8 -2.79 0.76 8.86
N GLU A 9 -4.05 1.07 9.17
CA GLU A 9 -4.94 1.81 8.26
C GLU A 9 -4.38 3.19 7.87
N ILE A 10 -3.70 3.89 8.80
CA ILE A 10 -3.07 5.19 8.51
C ILE A 10 -1.88 5.01 7.54
N TYR A 11 -1.07 3.97 7.74
CA TYR A 11 0.06 3.68 6.84
C TYR A 11 -0.42 3.29 5.44
N GLU A 12 -1.50 2.53 5.32
CA GLU A 12 -2.05 2.12 4.03
C GLU A 12 -2.64 3.30 3.24
N LYS A 13 -3.37 4.20 3.92
CA LYS A 13 -3.86 5.43 3.28
C LYS A 13 -2.70 6.30 2.79
N ARG A 14 -1.66 6.46 3.60
CA ARG A 14 -0.47 7.23 3.21
C ARG A 14 0.30 6.56 2.07
N PHE A 15 0.41 5.24 2.08
CA PHE A 15 1.03 4.48 1.00
C PHE A 15 0.34 4.78 -0.34
N GLY A 16 -0.99 4.65 -0.39
CA GLY A 16 -1.75 4.91 -1.61
C GLY A 16 -1.60 6.34 -2.13
N ILE A 17 -1.61 7.34 -1.24
CA ILE A 17 -1.41 8.74 -1.61
C ILE A 17 -0.02 8.96 -2.22
N ILE A 18 1.03 8.44 -1.58
CA ILE A 18 2.41 8.58 -2.08
C ILE A 18 2.56 7.90 -3.45
N ALA A 19 1.95 6.72 -3.64
CA ALA A 19 1.98 6.01 -4.92
C ALA A 19 1.30 6.80 -6.05
N ILE A 20 0.18 7.50 -5.76
CA ILE A 20 -0.48 8.40 -6.71
C ILE A 20 0.40 9.63 -6.99
N GLU A 21 0.97 10.26 -5.96
CA GLU A 21 1.83 11.44 -6.12
C GLU A 21 3.09 11.14 -6.95
N LYS A 22 3.62 9.92 -6.86
CA LYS A 22 4.72 9.42 -7.70
C LYS A 22 4.30 9.02 -9.12
N GLY A 23 2.99 8.98 -9.42
CA GLY A 23 2.47 8.58 -10.72
C GLY A 23 2.58 7.08 -11.01
N PHE A 24 2.76 6.25 -9.99
CA PHE A 24 2.84 4.80 -10.15
C PHE A 24 1.49 4.14 -10.31
N ILE A 25 0.47 4.73 -9.68
CA ILE A 25 -0.91 4.27 -9.76
C ILE A 25 -1.85 5.46 -9.96
N THR A 26 -3.02 5.17 -10.47
CA THR A 26 -4.17 6.08 -10.54
C THR A 26 -5.04 5.97 -9.29
N PRO A 27 -5.90 6.98 -9.00
CA PRO A 27 -6.89 6.87 -7.94
C PRO A 27 -7.83 5.67 -8.11
N ASP A 28 -8.18 5.30 -9.34
CA ASP A 28 -9.07 4.17 -9.62
C ASP A 28 -8.40 2.83 -9.31
N GLU A 29 -7.13 2.66 -9.66
CA GLU A 29 -6.34 1.47 -9.30
C GLU A 29 -6.18 1.33 -7.78
N LEU A 30 -6.00 2.44 -7.06
CA LEU A 30 -5.99 2.43 -5.60
C LEU A 30 -7.35 1.98 -5.04
N ILE A 31 -8.45 2.52 -5.57
CA ILE A 31 -9.81 2.14 -5.15
C ILE A 31 -10.06 0.65 -5.40
N ASP A 32 -9.64 0.13 -6.54
CA ASP A 32 -9.84 -1.28 -6.88
C ASP A 32 -8.99 -2.21 -6.01
N GLY A 33 -7.74 -1.84 -5.71
CA GLY A 33 -6.91 -2.57 -4.75
C GLY A 33 -7.53 -2.60 -3.34
N LEU A 34 -8.09 -1.47 -2.88
CA LEU A 34 -8.78 -1.40 -1.57
C LEU A 34 -10.04 -2.27 -1.54
N LYS A 35 -10.79 -2.37 -2.64
CA LYS A 35 -11.94 -3.28 -2.74
C LYS A 35 -11.51 -4.74 -2.58
N VAL A 36 -10.40 -5.14 -3.22
CA VAL A 36 -9.83 -6.48 -3.08
C VAL A 36 -9.42 -6.72 -1.63
N GLN A 37 -8.72 -5.77 -1.02
CA GLN A 37 -8.28 -5.87 0.37
C GLN A 37 -9.45 -6.11 1.34
N VAL A 38 -10.51 -5.30 1.25
CA VAL A 38 -11.71 -5.43 2.08
C VAL A 38 -12.41 -6.77 1.83
N ARG A 39 -12.51 -7.19 0.57
CA ARG A 39 -13.12 -8.46 0.20
C ARG A 39 -12.37 -9.64 0.81
N GLU A 40 -11.04 -9.65 0.72
CA GLU A 40 -10.22 -10.74 1.28
C GLU A 40 -10.25 -10.75 2.82
N ASP A 41 -10.29 -9.58 3.46
CA ASP A 41 -10.43 -9.49 4.92
C ASP A 41 -11.75 -10.11 5.39
N ILE A 42 -12.85 -9.83 4.69
CA ILE A 42 -14.19 -10.40 5.00
C ILE A 42 -14.26 -11.90 4.68
N GLU A 43 -13.80 -12.33 3.51
CA GLU A 43 -13.98 -13.70 3.03
C GLU A 43 -12.99 -14.69 3.66
N LYS A 44 -11.74 -14.26 3.86
CA LYS A 44 -10.62 -15.15 4.25
C LYS A 44 -10.11 -14.87 5.66
N GLY A 45 -10.52 -13.75 6.29
CA GLY A 45 -9.96 -13.30 7.56
C GLY A 45 -8.47 -12.93 7.48
N THR A 46 -7.97 -12.69 6.26
CA THR A 46 -6.57 -12.34 6.01
C THR A 46 -6.47 -10.90 5.56
N HIS A 47 -5.79 -10.08 6.37
CA HIS A 47 -5.48 -8.71 6.01
C HIS A 47 -4.19 -8.67 5.18
N ARG A 48 -4.33 -8.69 3.85
CA ARG A 48 -3.20 -8.44 2.94
C ARG A 48 -2.95 -6.94 2.83
N LEU A 49 -1.69 -6.54 2.71
CA LEU A 49 -1.31 -5.14 2.54
C LEU A 49 -1.65 -4.66 1.12
N ILE A 50 -2.09 -3.41 1.00
CA ILE A 50 -2.44 -2.82 -0.30
C ILE A 50 -1.29 -2.88 -1.33
N GLY A 51 -0.04 -2.65 -0.91
CA GLY A 51 1.13 -2.73 -1.79
C GLY A 51 1.33 -4.13 -2.38
N THR A 52 1.01 -5.20 -1.63
CA THR A 52 1.09 -6.57 -2.13
C THR A 52 -0.01 -6.86 -3.16
N ILE A 53 -1.19 -6.28 -2.99
CA ILE A 53 -2.29 -6.45 -3.96
C ILE A 53 -1.92 -5.78 -5.28
N LEU A 54 -1.40 -4.55 -5.22
CA LEU A 54 -0.97 -3.80 -6.40
C LEU A 54 0.21 -4.47 -7.12
N PHE A 55 1.11 -5.13 -6.38
CA PHE A 55 2.16 -5.96 -6.96
C PHE A 55 1.61 -7.17 -7.72
N ASP A 56 0.75 -7.95 -7.08
CA ASP A 56 0.19 -9.18 -7.66
C ASP A 56 -0.70 -8.91 -8.88
N GLN A 57 -1.19 -7.68 -9.03
CA GLN A 57 -1.97 -7.23 -10.18
C GLN A 57 -1.11 -6.61 -11.29
N ASP A 58 0.22 -6.67 -11.18
CA ASP A 58 1.19 -6.04 -12.08
C ASP A 58 0.99 -4.52 -12.24
N ILE A 59 0.30 -3.87 -11.29
CA ILE A 59 0.07 -2.42 -11.27
C ILE A 59 1.32 -1.69 -10.77
N MET A 60 2.00 -2.27 -9.78
CA MET A 60 3.26 -1.75 -9.26
C MET A 60 4.35 -2.80 -9.29
N THR A 61 5.58 -2.38 -9.59
CA THR A 61 6.77 -3.21 -9.43
C THR A 61 7.28 -3.19 -7.99
N ASP A 62 8.13 -4.16 -7.64
CA ASP A 62 8.83 -4.21 -6.36
C ASP A 62 9.70 -2.95 -6.14
N ILE A 63 10.34 -2.43 -7.20
CA ILE A 63 11.12 -1.18 -7.16
C ILE A 63 10.22 0.01 -6.77
N GLN A 64 9.06 0.15 -7.44
CA GLN A 64 8.12 1.22 -7.14
C GLN A 64 7.55 1.13 -5.73
N ILE A 65 7.29 -0.09 -5.24
CA ILE A 65 6.84 -0.32 -3.87
C ILE A 65 7.92 0.11 -2.87
N ASN A 66 9.18 -0.26 -3.11
CA ASN A 66 10.28 0.13 -2.24
C ASN A 66 10.43 1.66 -2.17
N GLU A 67 10.33 2.36 -3.30
CA GLU A 67 10.36 3.83 -3.32
C GLU A 67 9.23 4.47 -2.49
N VAL A 68 8.03 3.89 -2.52
CA VAL A 68 6.91 4.38 -1.69
C VAL A 68 7.19 4.12 -0.21
N LEU A 69 7.73 2.95 0.13
CA LEU A 69 8.08 2.59 1.50
C LEU A 69 9.19 3.48 2.09
N GLU A 70 10.19 3.85 1.29
CA GLU A 70 11.26 4.77 1.71
C GLU A 70 10.70 6.12 2.17
N VAL A 71 9.77 6.69 1.38
CA VAL A 71 9.07 7.94 1.72
C VAL A 71 8.19 7.76 2.94
N LEU A 72 7.43 6.66 3.01
CA LEU A 72 6.47 6.41 4.08
C LEU A 72 7.15 6.24 5.45
N LEU A 73 8.29 5.55 5.47
CA LEU A 73 9.08 5.24 6.67
C LEU A 73 10.08 6.34 7.03
N GLY A 74 10.23 7.38 6.20
CA GLY A 74 11.13 8.50 6.46
C GLY A 74 12.61 8.11 6.44
N SER A 75 12.95 7.08 5.66
CA SER A 75 14.34 6.61 5.58
C SER A 75 15.11 7.45 4.57
N ASN A 76 16.01 8.31 5.04
CA ASN A 76 17.17 8.69 4.25
C ASN A 76 18.01 7.43 4.04
N VAL A 77 17.69 6.63 3.02
CA VAL A 77 18.58 5.57 2.56
C VAL A 77 19.78 6.28 1.94
N SER A 78 20.73 6.62 2.79
CA SER A 78 22.06 7.03 2.37
C SER A 78 22.64 5.83 1.66
N SER A 79 22.72 5.92 0.33
CA SER A 79 23.51 5.02 -0.48
C SER A 79 24.92 4.96 0.10
N GLN A 80 25.31 3.79 0.58
CA GLN A 80 26.69 3.36 0.82
C GLN A 80 26.90 2.08 0.05
#